data_AF-A0A6A5Y3W6-F1
#
_entry.id   AF-A0A6A5Y3W6-F1
#
_cell.length_a   1.000
_cell.length_b   1.000
_cell.length_c   1.000
_cell.angle_alpha   90.00
_cell.angle_beta   90.00
_cell.angle_gamma   90.00
#
_symmetry.space_group_name_H-M   'P 1'
#
loop_
_entity.id
_entity.type
_entity.pdbx_description
1 polymer ?
#
loop_
_entity_poly.entity_id
_entity_poly.type
_entity_poly.pdbx_seq_one_letter_code
_entity_poly.pdbx_strand_id
1 'polypeptide(L)'
;MYVRSCTQHARRRLIIRDDPQDASKYIADYIIERINAFNPTPTKPFVLGLPTGSSPILIYQHLVQRHKAGAISFRNVVTFNMDEYVGIPREHPESYHSFMYKHFFSHVDVDPANINILNGNAPDLEAECHEYEDKIKRAGGIELFLGGVGPDGHIAFNEPGSSLKSRTRVKTLAYDTILANSRFFGNDLSQVPRMALTVGVQTVLEAREVVIIITGAHKALALQKCIEGGVNHMWTLSSLQLHPHPMIVVDEDATLELQVKTVKYFKSIDRVATECGFRQMLPKKRDSVVEDQIHFPGNNLTNNVKLDIPQFNPSRSASPMLEAMSARITDDGDGTTIYRNVDALEEPQLLAMSARVS
;
A
#
# COMPACT_ATOMS: atom_id res chain seq x y z
N MET A 1 -13.65 16.60 29.32
CA MET A 1 -14.26 15.84 28.22
C MET A 1 -13.69 14.43 28.27
N TYR A 2 -14.47 13.45 28.75
CA TYR A 2 -14.00 12.07 28.93
C TYR A 2 -13.93 11.36 27.57
N VAL A 3 -12.72 11.05 27.12
CA VAL A 3 -12.48 10.21 25.94
C VAL A 3 -12.80 8.77 26.34
N ARG A 4 -13.88 8.21 25.78
CA ARG A 4 -14.23 6.80 25.97
C ARG A 4 -13.14 5.93 25.36
N SER A 5 -12.42 5.19 26.21
CA SER A 5 -11.56 4.08 25.78
C SER A 5 -12.47 2.97 25.25
N CYS A 6 -12.57 2.86 23.92
CA CYS A 6 -13.14 1.70 23.27
C CYS A 6 -11.97 0.75 22.97
N THR A 7 -12.10 -0.51 23.38
CA THR A 7 -11.10 -1.57 23.22
C THR A 7 -10.45 -1.57 21.83
N GLN A 8 -9.12 -1.59 21.86
CA GLN A 8 -8.18 -1.24 20.80
C GLN A 8 -8.05 -2.33 19.73
N HIS A 9 -9.13 -2.69 19.04
CA HIS A 9 -9.01 -3.43 17.79
C HIS A 9 -8.63 -2.44 16.69
N ALA A 10 -7.39 -2.56 16.22
CA ALA A 10 -6.86 -1.92 15.04
C ALA A 10 -7.85 -1.98 13.87
N ARG A 11 -8.62 -0.92 13.65
CA ARG A 11 -9.45 -0.81 12.44
C ARG A 11 -8.51 -0.42 11.31
N ARG A 12 -8.37 -1.29 10.30
CA ARG A 12 -7.78 -0.93 9.01
C ARG A 12 -8.44 0.36 8.52
N ARG A 13 -7.65 1.37 8.17
CA ARG A 13 -8.16 2.65 7.64
C ARG A 13 -7.99 2.65 6.12
N LEU A 14 -9.09 2.62 5.38
CA LEU A 14 -9.10 2.99 3.97
C LEU A 14 -9.75 4.36 3.87
N ILE A 15 -8.96 5.35 3.45
CA ILE A 15 -9.39 6.73 3.27
C ILE A 15 -9.51 6.99 1.78
N ILE A 16 -10.71 7.33 1.32
CA ILE A 16 -10.99 7.57 -0.10
C ILE A 16 -11.17 9.08 -0.29
N ARG A 17 -10.44 9.65 -1.24
CA ARG A 17 -10.53 11.05 -1.67
C ARG A 17 -10.87 11.12 -3.14
N ASP A 18 -11.31 12.29 -3.58
CA ASP A 18 -11.85 12.45 -4.93
C ASP A 18 -10.75 12.27 -6.00
N ASP A 19 -9.54 12.79 -5.73
CA ASP A 19 -8.44 12.80 -6.69
C ASP A 19 -7.06 12.59 -6.02
N PRO A 20 -5.98 12.40 -6.82
CA PRO A 20 -4.63 12.24 -6.30
C PRO A 20 -4.12 13.41 -5.45
N GLN A 21 -4.57 14.64 -5.71
CA GLN A 21 -4.16 15.84 -5.01
C GLN A 21 -4.73 15.84 -3.60
N ASP A 22 -6.02 15.55 -3.44
CA ASP A 22 -6.68 15.46 -2.14
C ASP A 22 -6.17 14.27 -1.32
N ALA A 23 -5.92 13.12 -1.95
CA ALA A 23 -5.28 11.97 -1.31
C ALA A 23 -3.88 12.33 -0.78
N SER A 24 -3.07 13.00 -1.61
CA SER A 24 -1.71 13.42 -1.26
C SER A 24 -1.69 14.50 -0.18
N LYS A 25 -2.58 15.48 -0.26
CA LYS A 25 -2.76 16.53 0.73
C LYS A 25 -3.16 15.93 2.08
N TYR A 26 -4.08 14.96 2.10
CA TYR A 26 -4.50 14.29 3.32
C TYR A 26 -3.31 13.60 4.02
N ILE A 27 -2.47 12.86 3.29
CA ILE A 27 -1.28 12.24 3.87
C ILE A 27 -0.29 13.30 4.36
N ALA A 28 -0.03 14.36 3.59
CA ALA A 28 0.89 15.42 4.02
C ALA A 28 0.41 16.09 5.31
N ASP A 29 -0.87 16.42 5.40
CA ASP A 29 -1.51 16.95 6.61
C ASP A 29 -1.36 15.97 7.78
N TYR A 30 -1.57 14.67 7.53
CA TYR A 30 -1.41 13.63 8.54
C TYR A 30 0.03 13.50 9.05
N ILE A 31 1.04 13.50 8.16
CA ILE A 31 2.46 13.44 8.55
C ILE A 31 2.82 14.66 9.41
N ILE A 32 2.36 15.85 9.03
CA ILE A 32 2.59 17.09 9.80
C ILE A 32 1.97 16.98 11.20
N GLU A 33 0.70 16.55 11.29
CA GLU A 33 0.03 16.32 12.57
C GLU A 33 0.82 15.32 13.43
N ARG A 34 1.31 14.22 12.82
CA ARG A 34 2.06 13.17 13.52
C ARG A 34 3.39 13.68 14.07
N ILE A 35 4.17 14.40 13.28
CA ILE A 35 5.44 14.97 13.72
C ILE A 35 5.21 16.03 14.80
N ASN A 36 4.27 16.95 14.60
CA ASN A 36 3.97 18.01 15.57
C ASN A 36 3.44 17.45 16.90
N ALA A 37 2.56 16.44 16.86
CA ALA A 37 2.05 15.79 18.07
C ALA A 37 3.12 14.96 18.79
N PHE A 38 4.07 14.38 18.05
CA PHE A 38 5.21 13.67 18.63
C PHE A 38 6.20 14.62 19.31
N ASN A 39 6.28 15.86 18.81
CA ASN A 39 7.16 16.93 19.28
C ASN A 39 8.63 16.49 19.38
N PRO A 40 9.30 16.21 18.24
CA PRO A 40 10.62 15.59 18.24
C PRO A 40 11.70 16.54 18.76
N THR A 41 12.65 15.96 19.52
CA THR A 41 13.82 16.64 20.07
C THR A 41 15.10 15.95 19.58
N PRO A 42 16.30 16.54 19.76
CA PRO A 42 17.54 15.88 19.37
C PRO A 42 17.77 14.51 20.02
N THR A 43 17.25 14.30 21.24
CA THR A 43 17.36 13.03 21.97
C THR A 43 16.17 12.07 21.73
N LYS A 44 15.11 12.56 21.09
CA LYS A 44 13.91 11.80 20.74
C LYS A 44 13.45 12.23 19.35
N PRO A 45 14.17 11.83 18.28
CA PRO A 45 13.80 12.20 16.93
C PRO A 45 12.54 11.45 16.46
N PHE A 46 11.83 12.03 15.50
CA PHE A 46 10.77 11.32 14.78
C PHE A 46 11.40 10.53 13.63
N VAL A 47 11.21 9.21 13.62
CA VAL A 47 11.81 8.34 12.59
C VAL A 47 10.82 8.08 11.47
N LEU A 48 11.12 8.52 10.25
CA LEU A 48 10.21 8.52 9.11
C LEU A 48 10.75 7.62 7.97
N GLY A 49 9.99 6.60 7.60
CA GLY A 49 10.23 5.80 6.40
C GLY A 49 9.66 6.49 5.16
N LEU A 50 10.42 6.55 4.06
CA LEU A 50 10.06 7.32 2.86
C LEU A 50 10.19 6.50 1.56
N PRO A 51 9.20 6.59 0.64
CA PRO A 51 9.26 5.95 -0.67
C PRO A 51 9.79 6.90 -1.75
N THR A 52 10.12 6.37 -2.92
CA THR A 52 10.33 7.13 -4.15
C THR A 52 9.20 6.87 -5.16
N GLY A 53 9.39 7.25 -6.43
CA GLY A 53 8.42 7.06 -7.49
C GLY A 53 7.42 8.22 -7.64
N SER A 54 6.46 8.08 -8.55
CA SER A 54 5.54 9.17 -8.90
C SER A 54 4.51 9.47 -7.81
N SER A 55 4.01 8.44 -7.12
CA SER A 55 2.95 8.58 -6.11
C SER A 55 3.28 9.56 -4.97
N PRO A 56 4.47 9.54 -4.35
CA PRO A 56 4.77 10.47 -3.25
C PRO A 56 5.15 11.89 -3.67
N ILE A 57 5.31 12.21 -4.96
CA ILE A 57 5.78 13.54 -5.39
C ILE A 57 4.85 14.65 -4.90
N LEU A 58 3.53 14.48 -5.03
CA LEU A 58 2.55 15.48 -4.57
C LEU A 58 2.59 15.63 -3.04
N ILE A 59 2.82 14.54 -2.30
CA ILE A 59 2.97 14.57 -0.85
C ILE A 59 4.20 15.42 -0.47
N TYR A 60 5.34 15.19 -1.13
CA TYR A 60 6.56 15.97 -0.90
C TYR A 60 6.36 17.46 -1.20
N GLN A 61 5.66 17.79 -2.30
CA GLN A 61 5.34 19.18 -2.63
C GLN A 61 4.54 19.87 -1.51
N HIS A 62 3.53 19.19 -0.96
CA HIS A 62 2.75 19.72 0.16
C HIS A 62 3.60 19.86 1.44
N LEU A 63 4.44 18.87 1.77
CA LEU A 63 5.33 18.96 2.94
C LEU A 63 6.32 20.13 2.81
N VAL A 64 6.91 20.33 1.64
CA VAL A 64 7.79 21.46 1.34
C VAL A 64 7.04 22.79 1.46
N GLN A 65 5.84 22.89 0.89
CA GLN A 65 5.02 24.09 0.99
C GLN A 65 4.71 24.45 2.45
N ARG A 66 4.33 23.45 3.26
CA ARG A 66 4.00 23.64 4.68
C ARG A 66 5.22 23.95 5.53
N HIS A 67 6.38 23.39 5.19
CA HIS A 67 7.64 23.75 5.82
C HIS A 67 8.01 25.22 5.55
N LYS A 68 7.94 25.65 4.28
CA LYS A 68 8.19 27.05 3.89
C LYS A 68 7.22 28.04 4.54
N ALA A 69 6.00 27.60 4.85
CA ALA A 69 5.00 28.35 5.60
C ALA A 69 5.20 28.32 7.13
N GLY A 70 6.21 27.61 7.65
CA GLY A 70 6.52 27.51 9.09
C GLY A 70 5.63 26.54 9.88
N ALA A 71 4.82 25.70 9.21
CA ALA A 71 3.89 24.79 9.88
C ALA A 71 4.54 23.48 10.37
N ILE A 72 5.75 23.17 9.92
CA ILE A 72 6.48 21.95 10.25
C ILE A 72 8.01 22.16 10.12
N SER A 73 8.78 21.48 10.96
CA SER A 73 10.25 21.40 10.88
C SER A 73 10.69 19.93 10.85
N PHE A 74 11.71 19.65 10.06
CA PHE A 74 12.34 18.35 9.88
C PHE A 74 13.70 18.24 10.60
N ARG A 75 14.11 19.25 11.37
CA ARG A 75 15.41 19.29 12.04
C ARG A 75 15.68 18.09 12.96
N ASN A 76 14.65 17.64 13.66
CA ASN A 76 14.71 16.47 14.56
C ASN A 76 14.01 15.24 13.96
N VAL A 77 13.95 15.16 12.63
CA VAL A 77 13.43 13.99 11.90
C VAL A 77 14.62 13.19 11.36
N VAL A 78 14.58 11.87 11.55
CA VAL A 78 15.53 10.90 10.97
C VAL A 78 14.80 10.12 9.89
N THR A 79 15.33 10.09 8.67
CA THR A 79 14.65 9.45 7.53
C THR A 79 15.35 8.16 7.11
N PHE A 80 14.55 7.19 6.68
CA PHE A 80 15.00 5.95 6.06
C PHE A 80 14.25 5.72 4.76
N ASN A 81 14.95 5.69 3.62
CA ASN A 81 14.37 5.34 2.33
C ASN A 81 14.23 3.83 2.13
N MET A 82 13.25 3.44 1.33
CA MET A 82 12.93 2.02 1.09
C MET A 82 14.01 1.27 0.31
N ASP A 83 14.69 1.93 -0.61
CA ASP A 83 15.51 1.26 -1.62
C ASP A 83 16.51 2.21 -2.29
N GLU A 84 17.46 1.60 -3.00
CA GLU A 84 18.35 2.26 -3.98
C GLU A 84 18.83 1.22 -5.00
N TYR A 85 19.05 1.64 -6.25
CA TYR A 85 19.62 0.77 -7.27
C TYR A 85 21.08 0.42 -6.98
N VAL A 86 21.47 -0.82 -7.29
CA VAL A 86 22.85 -1.28 -7.18
C VAL A 86 23.65 -0.83 -8.40
N GLY A 87 24.84 -0.27 -8.17
CA GLY A 87 25.78 0.10 -9.23
C GLY A 87 25.45 1.40 -9.98
N ILE A 88 24.39 2.12 -9.59
CA ILE A 88 24.09 3.44 -10.16
C ILE A 88 24.92 4.51 -9.45
N PRO A 89 25.58 5.46 -10.15
CA PRO A 89 26.25 6.57 -9.48
C PRO A 89 25.27 7.34 -8.60
N ARG A 90 25.71 7.75 -7.42
CA ARG A 90 24.86 8.42 -6.43
C ARG A 90 24.23 9.70 -7.00
N GLU A 91 24.99 10.43 -7.80
CA GLU A 91 24.63 11.70 -8.43
C GLU A 91 23.88 11.51 -9.76
N HIS A 92 23.68 10.26 -10.20
CA HIS A 92 22.91 9.98 -11.41
C HIS A 92 21.48 10.54 -11.27
N PRO A 93 20.91 11.22 -12.29
CA PRO A 93 19.59 11.86 -12.18
C PRO A 93 18.46 10.92 -11.73
N GLU A 94 18.56 9.64 -12.11
CA GLU A 94 17.58 8.60 -11.79
C GLU A 94 17.94 7.74 -10.56
N SER A 95 19.00 8.09 -9.82
CA SER A 95 19.24 7.47 -8.50
C SER A 95 18.17 7.92 -7.50
N TYR A 96 17.87 7.08 -6.52
CA TYR A 96 16.92 7.44 -5.48
C TYR A 96 17.49 8.48 -4.51
N HIS A 97 18.82 8.56 -4.37
CA HIS A 97 19.51 9.72 -3.80
C HIS A 97 19.10 11.02 -4.53
N SER A 98 19.32 11.11 -5.85
CA SER A 98 18.99 12.31 -6.63
C SER A 98 17.51 12.64 -6.59
N PHE A 99 16.63 11.63 -6.68
CA PHE A 99 15.19 11.79 -6.56
C PHE A 99 14.81 12.49 -5.24
N MET A 100 15.32 11.99 -4.11
CA MET A 100 14.95 12.52 -2.80
C MET A 100 15.46 13.93 -2.57
N TYR A 101 16.68 14.25 -3.02
CA TYR A 101 17.20 15.62 -2.96
C TYR A 101 16.45 16.58 -3.89
N LYS A 102 16.07 16.14 -5.08
CA LYS A 102 15.29 16.93 -6.05
C LYS A 102 13.91 17.28 -5.51
N HIS A 103 13.21 16.31 -4.94
CA HIS A 103 11.80 16.46 -4.58
C HIS A 103 11.57 16.87 -3.13
N PHE A 104 12.51 16.61 -2.22
CA PHE A 104 12.25 16.81 -0.79
C PHE A 104 13.43 17.39 -0.01
N PHE A 105 14.55 16.68 0.12
CA PHE A 105 15.59 17.02 1.11
C PHE A 105 16.27 18.38 0.90
N SER A 106 16.41 18.85 -0.35
CA SER A 106 16.97 20.19 -0.62
C SER A 106 16.04 21.35 -0.28
N HIS A 107 14.79 21.07 0.09
CA HIS A 107 13.74 22.07 0.26
C HIS A 107 13.20 22.17 1.69
N VAL A 108 13.78 21.41 2.62
CA VAL A 108 13.39 21.35 4.04
C VAL A 108 14.61 21.41 4.96
N ASP A 109 14.40 21.68 6.24
CA ASP A 109 15.46 21.83 7.26
C ASP A 109 15.89 20.50 7.92
N VAL A 110 15.86 19.39 7.18
CA VAL A 110 16.38 18.10 7.65
C VAL A 110 17.91 18.15 7.72
N ASP A 111 18.49 17.64 8.81
CA ASP A 111 19.95 17.51 8.92
C ASP A 111 20.43 16.42 7.95
N PRO A 112 21.40 16.68 7.06
CA PRO A 112 21.97 15.65 6.19
C PRO A 112 22.47 14.39 6.93
N ALA A 113 22.94 14.51 8.17
CA ALA A 113 23.36 13.37 8.99
C ALA A 113 22.18 12.47 9.42
N ASN A 114 20.95 13.00 9.37
CA ASN A 114 19.72 12.27 9.70
C ASN A 114 19.08 11.61 8.46
N ILE A 115 19.67 11.76 7.27
CA ILE A 115 19.19 11.14 6.03
C ILE A 115 19.88 9.79 5.82
N ASN A 116 19.08 8.71 5.79
CA ASN A 116 19.58 7.35 5.54
C ASN A 116 18.96 6.81 4.25
N ILE A 117 19.79 6.58 3.24
CA ILE A 117 19.43 5.88 1.99
C ILE A 117 20.45 4.76 1.81
N LEU A 118 20.00 3.58 1.40
CA LEU A 118 20.87 2.43 1.14
C LEU A 118 21.99 2.80 0.16
N ASN A 119 23.21 2.32 0.44
CA ASN A 119 24.34 2.52 -0.46
C ASN A 119 24.44 1.40 -1.50
N GLY A 120 23.78 1.58 -2.65
CA GLY A 120 23.84 0.62 -3.77
C GLY A 120 25.22 0.44 -4.41
N ASN A 121 26.24 1.21 -4.00
CA ASN A 121 27.62 1.07 -4.45
C ASN A 121 28.56 0.60 -3.34
N ALA A 122 28.02 0.07 -2.23
CA ALA A 122 28.84 -0.50 -1.17
C ALA A 122 29.66 -1.69 -1.69
N PRO A 123 30.91 -1.87 -1.22
CA PRO A 123 31.74 -3.00 -1.63
C PRO A 123 31.16 -4.35 -1.18
N ASP A 124 30.46 -4.35 -0.04
CA ASP A 124 29.70 -5.49 0.46
C ASP A 124 28.24 -5.05 0.66
N LEU A 125 27.38 -5.51 -0.25
CA LEU A 125 25.97 -5.16 -0.29
C LEU A 125 25.16 -5.83 0.83
N GLU A 126 25.55 -7.01 1.29
CA GLU A 126 24.87 -7.69 2.39
C GLU A 126 25.20 -7.02 3.72
N ALA A 127 26.47 -6.66 3.94
CA ALA A 127 26.87 -5.88 5.10
C ALA A 127 26.17 -4.52 5.16
N GLU A 128 26.01 -3.82 4.03
CA GLU A 128 25.22 -2.58 3.94
C GLU A 128 23.76 -2.80 4.38
N CYS A 129 23.13 -3.90 3.93
CA CYS A 129 21.76 -4.23 4.32
C CYS A 129 21.62 -4.48 5.84
N HIS A 130 22.56 -5.21 6.43
CA HIS A 130 22.59 -5.47 7.87
C HIS A 130 22.80 -4.19 8.68
N GLU A 131 23.77 -3.36 8.28
CA GLU A 131 24.04 -2.06 8.92
C GLU A 131 22.83 -1.12 8.81
N TYR A 132 22.09 -1.17 7.70
CA TYR A 132 20.87 -0.38 7.53
C TYR A 132 19.78 -0.77 8.53
N GLU A 133 19.57 -2.06 8.75
CA GLU A 133 18.64 -2.58 9.78
C GLU A 133 19.07 -2.18 11.19
N ASP A 134 20.37 -2.22 11.48
CA ASP A 134 20.90 -1.83 12.78
C ASP A 134 20.87 -0.31 13.01
N LYS A 135 20.95 0.51 11.96
CA LYS A 135 20.67 1.95 12.03
C LYS A 135 19.21 2.22 12.38
N ILE A 136 18.26 1.50 11.77
CA ILE A 136 16.83 1.61 12.11
C ILE A 136 16.59 1.26 13.59
N LYS A 137 17.17 0.16 14.08
CA LYS A 137 17.07 -0.24 15.48
C LYS A 137 17.68 0.80 16.43
N ARG A 138 18.87 1.32 16.12
CA ARG A 138 19.53 2.37 16.93
C ARG A 138 18.72 3.66 16.99
N ALA A 139 17.98 3.99 15.93
CA ALA A 139 17.05 5.12 15.94
C ALA A 139 15.79 4.88 16.80
N GLY A 140 15.56 3.65 17.26
CA GLY A 140 14.42 3.23 18.09
C GLY A 140 13.21 2.74 17.29
N GLY A 141 13.45 2.27 16.06
CA GLY A 141 12.44 1.82 15.11
C GLY A 141 11.73 2.98 14.38
N ILE A 142 11.05 2.66 13.30
CA ILE A 142 10.33 3.63 12.45
C ILE A 142 9.00 4.02 13.13
N GLU A 143 8.77 5.32 13.29
CA GLU A 143 7.53 5.85 13.89
C GLU A 143 6.39 5.86 12.88
N LEU A 144 6.67 6.25 11.64
CA LEU A 144 5.72 6.21 10.52
C LEU A 144 6.48 5.80 9.27
N PHE A 145 6.00 4.79 8.56
CA PHE A 145 6.52 4.38 7.27
C PHE A 145 5.54 4.79 6.17
N LEU A 146 5.91 5.77 5.35
CA LEU A 146 5.18 6.11 4.14
C LEU A 146 5.61 5.16 3.02
N GLY A 147 4.65 4.56 2.33
CA GLY A 147 4.90 3.66 1.21
C GLY A 147 3.97 3.95 0.02
N GLY A 148 4.35 3.42 -1.14
CA GLY A 148 3.47 3.28 -2.30
C GLY A 148 3.28 1.81 -2.64
N VAL A 149 2.54 1.55 -3.71
CA VAL A 149 2.35 0.19 -4.24
C VAL A 149 2.63 0.13 -5.74
N GLY A 150 3.25 -0.95 -6.21
CA GLY A 150 3.32 -1.31 -7.62
C GLY A 150 1.97 -1.78 -8.19
N PRO A 151 1.78 -1.81 -9.52
CA PRO A 151 0.57 -2.36 -10.13
C PRO A 151 0.38 -3.88 -9.88
N ASP A 152 1.46 -4.57 -9.55
CA ASP A 152 1.55 -5.97 -9.13
C ASP A 152 1.41 -6.16 -7.60
N GLY A 153 1.15 -5.09 -6.84
CA GLY A 153 1.02 -5.14 -5.39
C GLY A 153 2.34 -5.14 -4.60
N HIS A 154 3.49 -4.86 -5.23
CA HIS A 154 4.76 -4.79 -4.51
C HIS A 154 4.84 -3.56 -3.59
N ILE A 155 5.53 -3.72 -2.47
CA ILE A 155 5.98 -2.62 -1.59
C ILE A 155 7.52 -2.52 -1.65
N ALA A 156 8.07 -1.34 -1.91
CA ALA A 156 9.49 -1.19 -2.28
C ALA A 156 9.84 -2.12 -3.47
N PHE A 157 11.05 -2.68 -3.55
CA PHE A 157 11.35 -3.78 -4.48
C PHE A 157 10.97 -5.17 -3.95
N ASN A 158 10.01 -5.29 -3.02
CA ASN A 158 9.48 -6.61 -2.61
C ASN A 158 8.47 -7.13 -3.65
N GLU A 159 9.00 -7.52 -4.80
CA GLU A 159 8.27 -8.08 -5.93
C GLU A 159 7.49 -9.36 -5.57
N PRO A 160 6.48 -9.73 -6.38
CA PRO A 160 5.72 -10.97 -6.21
C PRO A 160 6.61 -12.19 -5.97
N GLY A 161 6.27 -12.97 -4.94
CA GLY A 161 7.04 -14.13 -4.49
C GLY A 161 8.03 -13.81 -3.35
N SER A 162 8.27 -12.53 -3.04
CA SER A 162 9.11 -12.15 -1.90
C SER A 162 8.55 -12.65 -0.57
N SER A 163 9.40 -13.16 0.31
CA SER A 163 9.00 -13.58 1.66
C SER A 163 8.33 -12.43 2.41
N LEU A 164 7.17 -12.69 3.04
CA LEU A 164 6.49 -11.71 3.89
C LEU A 164 7.24 -11.45 5.20
N LYS A 165 8.20 -12.30 5.55
CA LYS A 165 9.13 -12.10 6.69
C LYS A 165 10.50 -11.58 6.25
N SER A 166 10.63 -11.12 5.01
CA SER A 166 11.91 -10.65 4.48
C SER A 166 12.45 -9.44 5.25
N ARG A 167 13.77 -9.35 5.33
CA ARG A 167 14.55 -8.20 5.81
C ARG A 167 15.15 -7.42 4.65
N THR A 168 15.82 -6.32 4.97
CA THR A 168 16.63 -5.57 4.01
C THR A 168 17.62 -6.49 3.32
N ARG A 169 17.66 -6.45 1.98
CA ARG A 169 18.46 -7.38 1.15
C ARG A 169 18.74 -6.83 -0.24
N VAL A 170 19.68 -7.48 -0.92
CA VAL A 170 19.84 -7.37 -2.38
C VAL A 170 18.67 -8.06 -3.07
N LYS A 171 18.12 -7.42 -4.10
CA LYS A 171 17.03 -7.95 -4.90
C LYS A 171 17.31 -7.74 -6.38
N THR A 172 17.27 -8.82 -7.15
CA THR A 172 17.23 -8.76 -8.63
C THR A 172 15.86 -8.27 -9.06
N LEU A 173 15.84 -7.27 -9.96
CA LEU A 173 14.62 -6.72 -10.52
C LEU A 173 14.01 -7.70 -11.54
N ALA A 174 12.70 -7.91 -11.47
CA ALA A 174 11.95 -8.65 -12.47
C ALA A 174 11.93 -7.90 -13.80
N TYR A 175 11.67 -8.64 -14.88
CA TYR A 175 11.61 -8.09 -16.24
C TYR A 175 10.58 -6.97 -16.36
N ASP A 176 9.40 -7.12 -15.74
CA ASP A 176 8.34 -6.10 -15.77
C ASP A 176 8.78 -4.80 -15.08
N THR A 177 9.56 -4.89 -14.00
CA THR A 177 10.14 -3.75 -13.29
C THR A 177 11.17 -3.04 -14.17
N ILE A 178 12.04 -3.80 -14.84
CA ILE A 178 13.03 -3.27 -15.79
C ILE A 178 12.31 -2.55 -16.95
N LEU A 179 11.26 -3.17 -17.50
CA LEU A 179 10.46 -2.60 -18.59
C LEU A 179 9.78 -1.30 -18.15
N ALA A 180 9.13 -1.29 -16.98
CA ALA A 180 8.45 -0.11 -16.45
C ALA A 180 9.42 1.04 -16.14
N ASN A 181 10.63 0.74 -15.68
CA ASN A 181 11.62 1.74 -15.31
C ASN A 181 12.44 2.23 -16.51
N SER A 182 12.49 1.48 -17.62
CA SER A 182 13.22 1.87 -18.84
C SER A 182 12.88 3.28 -19.33
N ARG A 183 11.64 3.75 -19.13
CA ARG A 183 11.21 5.12 -19.46
C ARG A 183 12.07 6.23 -18.81
N PHE A 184 12.68 5.94 -17.67
CA PHE A 184 13.59 6.85 -16.97
C PHE A 184 15.03 6.77 -17.51
N PHE A 185 15.38 5.67 -18.16
CA PHE A 185 16.70 5.39 -18.73
C PHE A 185 16.68 5.49 -20.26
N GLY A 186 15.95 6.47 -20.81
CA GLY A 186 15.89 6.72 -22.25
C GLY A 186 15.19 5.64 -23.06
N ASN A 187 14.35 4.81 -22.43
CA ASN A 187 13.73 3.60 -22.99
C ASN A 187 14.74 2.52 -23.41
N ASP A 188 15.95 2.54 -22.84
CA ASP A 188 16.97 1.52 -23.03
C ASP A 188 17.02 0.56 -21.83
N LEU A 189 16.59 -0.69 -22.05
CA LEU A 189 16.58 -1.73 -21.02
C LEU A 189 17.98 -2.07 -20.49
N SER A 190 19.02 -1.87 -21.30
CA SER A 190 20.40 -2.19 -20.91
C SER A 190 20.96 -1.23 -19.87
N GLN A 191 20.38 -0.02 -19.80
CA GLN A 191 20.80 1.05 -18.88
C GLN A 191 20.07 0.99 -17.53
N VAL A 192 19.03 0.16 -17.42
CA VAL A 192 18.33 -0.03 -16.16
C VAL A 192 19.16 -0.93 -15.24
N PRO A 193 19.46 -0.50 -14.00
CA PRO A 193 20.14 -1.35 -13.04
C PRO A 193 19.39 -2.68 -12.82
N ARG A 194 20.12 -3.79 -12.80
CA ARG A 194 19.51 -5.14 -12.71
C ARG A 194 19.19 -5.56 -11.27
N MET A 195 19.75 -4.86 -10.29
CA MET A 195 19.59 -5.15 -8.87
C MET A 195 19.33 -3.86 -8.10
N ALA A 196 18.70 -4.00 -6.95
CA ALA A 196 18.51 -2.94 -5.98
C ALA A 196 18.77 -3.47 -4.56
N LEU A 197 19.14 -2.59 -3.65
CA LEU A 197 18.99 -2.82 -2.22
C LEU A 197 17.60 -2.36 -1.84
N THR A 198 16.91 -3.13 -1.00
CA THR A 198 15.55 -2.80 -0.58
C THR A 198 15.28 -3.27 0.83
N VAL A 199 14.53 -2.48 1.61
CA VAL A 199 13.97 -2.90 2.89
C VAL A 199 13.04 -4.09 2.68
N GLY A 200 13.00 -5.00 3.66
CA GLY A 200 12.12 -6.16 3.60
C GLY A 200 10.67 -5.83 3.94
N VAL A 201 9.77 -6.75 3.62
CA VAL A 201 8.35 -6.64 4.03
C VAL A 201 8.24 -6.54 5.55
N GLN A 202 8.99 -7.36 6.29
CA GLN A 202 8.98 -7.32 7.75
C GLN A 202 9.59 -6.02 8.29
N THR A 203 10.61 -5.48 7.62
CA THR A 203 11.21 -4.20 7.98
C THR A 203 10.18 -3.07 7.94
N VAL A 204 9.29 -3.06 6.94
CA VAL A 204 8.17 -2.10 6.87
C VAL A 204 7.12 -2.38 7.95
N LEU A 205 6.74 -3.64 8.14
CA LEU A 205 5.72 -4.04 9.13
C LEU A 205 6.14 -3.86 10.59
N GLU A 206 7.42 -3.61 10.86
CA GLU A 206 7.94 -3.26 12.19
C GLU A 206 7.82 -1.78 12.52
N ALA A 207 7.42 -0.95 11.56
CA ALA A 207 7.08 0.43 11.85
C ALA A 207 5.88 0.50 12.82
N ARG A 208 5.80 1.55 13.62
CA ARG A 208 4.66 1.74 14.53
C ARG A 208 3.38 2.05 13.78
N GLU A 209 3.53 2.66 12.62
CA GLU A 209 2.46 3.04 11.71
C GLU A 209 2.94 2.89 10.27
N VAL A 210 2.07 2.36 9.40
CA VAL A 210 2.35 2.28 7.97
C VAL A 210 1.24 3.00 7.21
N VAL A 211 1.62 3.98 6.40
CA VAL A 211 0.72 4.78 5.58
C VAL A 211 1.05 4.54 4.11
N ILE A 212 0.06 4.14 3.32
CA ILE A 212 0.23 3.82 1.90
C ILE A 212 -0.59 4.78 1.04
N ILE A 213 0.03 5.35 0.02
CA ILE A 213 -0.65 6.09 -1.05
C ILE A 213 -0.88 5.17 -2.26
N ILE A 214 -2.11 5.13 -2.78
CA ILE A 214 -2.47 4.38 -3.99
C ILE A 214 -3.39 5.25 -4.85
N THR A 215 -2.91 5.71 -6.00
CA THR A 215 -3.67 6.61 -6.88
C THR A 215 -3.70 6.11 -8.32
N GLY A 216 -4.86 6.26 -8.96
CA GLY A 216 -5.11 5.98 -10.37
C GLY A 216 -5.57 4.55 -10.66
N ALA A 217 -6.36 4.41 -11.73
CA ALA A 217 -7.02 3.16 -12.14
C ALA A 217 -6.06 1.98 -12.34
N HIS A 218 -4.85 2.25 -12.83
CA HIS A 218 -3.81 1.25 -13.05
C HIS A 218 -3.31 0.56 -11.75
N LYS A 219 -3.73 1.02 -10.57
CA LYS A 219 -3.44 0.38 -9.27
C LYS A 219 -4.67 -0.27 -8.62
N ALA A 220 -5.83 -0.22 -9.26
CA ALA A 220 -7.08 -0.70 -8.65
C ALA A 220 -7.05 -2.20 -8.32
N LEU A 221 -6.48 -3.02 -9.22
CA LEU A 221 -6.31 -4.45 -8.97
C LEU A 221 -5.41 -4.71 -7.75
N ALA A 222 -4.28 -4.01 -7.64
CA ALA A 222 -3.38 -4.14 -6.49
C ALA A 222 -4.08 -3.78 -5.17
N LEU A 223 -4.88 -2.69 -5.16
CA LEU A 223 -5.68 -2.31 -4.00
C LEU A 223 -6.67 -3.42 -3.63
N GLN A 224 -7.44 -3.93 -4.60
CA GLN A 224 -8.39 -5.02 -4.36
C GLN A 224 -7.71 -6.24 -3.73
N LYS A 225 -6.61 -6.71 -4.32
CA LYS A 225 -5.87 -7.86 -3.82
C LYS A 225 -5.32 -7.62 -2.41
N CYS A 226 -4.91 -6.39 -2.11
CA CYS A 226 -4.44 -6.01 -0.80
C CYS A 226 -5.53 -6.02 0.28
N ILE A 227 -6.76 -5.58 -0.04
CA ILE A 227 -7.79 -5.34 0.99
C ILE A 227 -8.89 -6.40 1.05
N GLU A 228 -9.32 -6.93 -0.10
CA GLU A 228 -10.39 -7.94 -0.23
C GLU A 228 -9.81 -9.35 -0.43
N GLY A 229 -8.58 -9.46 -0.93
CA GLY A 229 -7.85 -10.72 -1.00
C GLY A 229 -7.33 -11.20 0.37
N GLY A 230 -6.89 -12.46 0.43
CA GLY A 230 -6.13 -12.98 1.57
C GLY A 230 -4.67 -12.53 1.54
N VAL A 231 -3.98 -12.65 2.68
CA VAL A 231 -2.53 -12.43 2.78
C VAL A 231 -1.80 -13.38 1.83
N ASN A 232 -1.05 -12.83 0.88
CA ASN A 232 -0.41 -13.58 -0.20
C ASN A 232 0.91 -12.92 -0.62
N HIS A 233 2.00 -13.69 -0.67
CA HIS A 233 3.32 -13.20 -1.09
C HIS A 233 3.42 -12.79 -2.56
N MET A 234 2.43 -13.13 -3.40
CA MET A 234 2.31 -12.60 -4.76
C MET A 234 1.79 -11.16 -4.80
N TRP A 235 1.20 -10.69 -3.70
CA TRP A 235 0.71 -9.32 -3.51
C TRP A 235 1.26 -8.83 -2.18
N THR A 236 2.55 -8.51 -2.11
CA THR A 236 3.27 -8.34 -0.84
C THR A 236 2.66 -7.26 0.06
N LEU A 237 2.00 -6.24 -0.49
CA LEU A 237 1.23 -5.25 0.27
C LEU A 237 0.09 -5.86 1.10
N SER A 238 -0.48 -7.00 0.70
CA SER A 238 -1.52 -7.71 1.47
C SER A 238 -1.08 -8.08 2.89
N SER A 239 0.23 -8.14 3.15
CA SER A 239 0.78 -8.32 4.49
C SER A 239 0.40 -7.20 5.48
N LEU A 240 0.02 -6.02 5.01
CA LEU A 240 -0.51 -4.93 5.85
C LEU A 240 -1.78 -5.31 6.61
N GLN A 241 -2.50 -6.35 6.17
CA GLN A 241 -3.63 -6.88 6.93
C GLN A 241 -3.22 -7.41 8.31
N LEU A 242 -1.93 -7.73 8.50
CA LEU A 242 -1.36 -8.19 9.77
C LEU A 242 -0.81 -7.05 10.63
N HIS A 243 -0.72 -5.83 10.09
CA HIS A 243 -0.16 -4.69 10.78
C HIS A 243 -1.18 -4.12 11.80
N PRO A 244 -0.76 -3.68 13.01
CA PRO A 244 -1.68 -3.11 14.01
C PRO A 244 -2.14 -1.68 13.69
N HIS A 245 -1.39 -0.93 12.88
CA HIS A 245 -1.77 0.45 12.52
C HIS A 245 -1.55 0.77 11.03
N PRO A 246 -2.29 0.11 10.11
CA PRO A 246 -2.21 0.39 8.69
C PRO A 246 -3.21 1.47 8.28
N MET A 247 -2.76 2.39 7.45
CA MET A 247 -3.60 3.35 6.73
C MET A 247 -3.31 3.27 5.24
N ILE A 248 -4.37 3.15 4.44
CA ILE A 248 -4.32 3.22 2.99
C ILE A 248 -5.14 4.44 2.59
N VAL A 249 -4.54 5.36 1.86
CA VAL A 249 -5.20 6.55 1.32
C VAL A 249 -5.19 6.44 -0.19
N VAL A 250 -6.36 6.62 -0.80
CA VAL A 250 -6.59 6.39 -2.23
C VAL A 250 -7.40 7.50 -2.86
N ASP A 251 -7.29 7.65 -4.18
CA ASP A 251 -8.26 8.38 -4.99
C ASP A 251 -9.43 7.47 -5.41
N GLU A 252 -10.50 8.03 -5.99
CA GLU A 252 -11.65 7.23 -6.46
C GLU A 252 -11.24 6.22 -7.54
N ASP A 253 -10.36 6.60 -8.47
CA ASP A 253 -9.92 5.76 -9.57
C ASP A 253 -9.21 4.48 -9.10
N ALA A 254 -8.44 4.53 -8.00
CA ALA A 254 -7.85 3.33 -7.42
C ALA A 254 -8.89 2.36 -6.82
N THR A 255 -10.15 2.77 -6.64
CA THR A 255 -11.21 1.92 -6.08
C THR A 255 -12.02 1.12 -7.11
N LEU A 256 -11.74 1.26 -8.40
CA LEU A 256 -12.56 0.71 -9.49
C LEU A 256 -12.76 -0.83 -9.44
N GLU A 257 -11.80 -1.56 -8.90
CA GLU A 257 -11.85 -3.03 -8.76
C GLU A 257 -12.41 -3.50 -7.40
N LEU A 258 -12.77 -2.57 -6.51
CA LEU A 258 -13.34 -2.88 -5.21
C LEU A 258 -14.84 -3.16 -5.29
N GLN A 259 -15.34 -3.97 -4.37
CA GLN A 259 -16.77 -4.12 -4.21
C GLN A 259 -17.40 -2.81 -3.73
N VAL A 260 -18.56 -2.47 -4.30
CA VAL A 260 -19.36 -1.30 -3.89
C VAL A 260 -19.63 -1.29 -2.38
N LYS A 261 -19.85 -2.47 -1.78
CA LYS A 261 -20.06 -2.61 -0.33
C LYS A 261 -18.82 -2.19 0.47
N THR A 262 -17.62 -2.57 0.02
CA THR A 262 -16.34 -2.19 0.65
C THR A 262 -16.16 -0.68 0.64
N VAL A 263 -16.34 -0.03 -0.52
CA VAL A 263 -16.26 1.43 -0.66
C VAL A 263 -17.26 2.14 0.25
N LYS A 264 -18.54 1.73 0.23
CA LYS A 264 -19.58 2.32 1.08
C LYS A 264 -19.29 2.16 2.57
N TYR A 265 -18.76 1.00 2.96
CA TYR A 265 -18.39 0.73 4.35
C TYR A 265 -17.30 1.69 4.85
N PHE A 266 -16.21 1.84 4.10
CA PHE A 266 -15.10 2.71 4.51
C PHE A 266 -15.44 4.20 4.43
N LYS A 267 -16.19 4.65 3.41
CA LYS A 267 -16.70 6.03 3.36
C LYS A 267 -17.60 6.36 4.56
N SER A 268 -18.47 5.42 4.95
CA SER A 268 -19.33 5.57 6.13
C SER A 268 -18.53 5.68 7.43
N ILE A 269 -17.50 4.84 7.59
CA ILE A 269 -16.62 4.89 8.76
C ILE A 269 -15.85 6.21 8.84
N ASP A 270 -15.26 6.68 7.73
CA ASP A 270 -14.50 7.94 7.72
C ASP A 270 -15.40 9.13 8.07
N ARG A 271 -16.62 9.17 7.52
CA ARG A 271 -17.62 10.19 7.84
C ARG A 271 -17.99 10.19 9.32
N VAL A 272 -18.38 9.03 9.86
CA VAL A 272 -18.79 8.93 11.26
C VAL A 272 -17.63 9.24 12.21
N ALA A 273 -16.42 8.77 11.89
CA ALA A 273 -15.23 9.08 12.66
C ALA A 273 -14.96 10.59 12.70
N THR A 274 -15.10 11.26 11.56
CA THR A 274 -14.96 12.72 11.44
C THR A 274 -16.03 13.47 12.24
N GLU A 275 -17.31 13.11 12.08
CA GLU A 275 -18.44 13.73 12.80
C GLU A 275 -18.34 13.58 14.32
N CYS A 276 -17.89 12.41 14.78
CA CYS A 276 -17.71 12.12 16.20
C CYS A 276 -16.40 12.65 16.78
N GLY A 277 -15.53 13.27 15.96
CA GLY A 277 -14.18 13.66 16.35
C GLY A 277 -13.31 12.48 16.80
N PHE A 278 -13.66 11.25 16.39
CA PHE A 278 -12.91 10.05 16.73
C PHE A 278 -11.67 9.96 15.84
N ARG A 279 -10.51 10.23 16.44
CA ARG A 279 -9.21 9.93 15.85
C ARG A 279 -8.64 8.69 16.52
N GLN A 280 -8.13 7.75 15.73
CA GLN A 280 -7.44 6.57 16.28
C GLN A 280 -6.29 7.06 17.17
N MET A 281 -6.37 6.75 18.45
CA MET A 281 -5.28 7.01 19.38
C MET A 281 -4.14 6.03 19.10
N LEU A 282 -2.99 6.57 18.74
CA LEU A 282 -1.78 5.78 18.57
C LEU A 282 -1.26 5.32 19.94
N PRO A 283 -0.56 4.18 20.00
CA PRO A 283 0.06 3.71 21.23
C PRO A 283 0.95 4.80 21.82
N LYS A 284 0.71 5.17 23.08
CA LYS A 284 1.44 6.27 23.74
C LYS A 284 2.89 5.93 24.08
N LYS A 285 3.33 4.68 23.95
CA LYS A 285 4.64 4.22 24.41
C LYS A 285 5.38 3.42 23.35
N ARG A 286 6.71 3.62 23.29
CA ARG A 286 7.62 2.92 22.39
C ARG A 286 7.60 1.38 22.57
N ASP A 287 7.25 0.86 23.75
CA ASP A 287 7.52 -0.56 24.07
C ASP A 287 6.41 -1.31 24.82
N SER A 288 5.17 -0.81 24.90
CA SER A 288 4.11 -1.50 25.68
C SER A 288 3.27 -2.43 24.81
N VAL A 289 3.83 -3.58 24.45
CA VAL A 289 3.07 -4.83 24.34
C VAL A 289 3.38 -5.63 25.61
N VAL A 290 2.79 -5.22 26.73
CA VAL A 290 2.79 -6.04 27.96
C VAL A 290 1.34 -6.13 28.40
N GLU A 291 0.91 -7.37 28.60
CA GLU A 291 -0.43 -7.84 28.94
C GLU A 291 -1.11 -6.99 30.02
N ASP A 292 -2.18 -6.28 29.66
CA ASP A 292 -3.05 -5.67 30.66
C ASP A 292 -3.90 -6.78 31.30
N GLN A 293 -3.52 -7.18 32.52
CA GLN A 293 -4.35 -7.97 33.41
C GLN A 293 -5.65 -7.21 33.71
N ILE A 294 -6.78 -7.84 33.39
CA ILE A 294 -8.11 -7.26 33.51
C ILE A 294 -8.50 -7.15 34.99
N HIS A 295 -8.74 -5.93 35.46
CA HIS A 295 -9.42 -5.66 36.73
C HIS A 295 -10.71 -4.86 36.47
N PHE A 296 -11.86 -5.43 36.82
CA PHE A 296 -13.17 -4.77 36.69
C PHE A 296 -13.63 -4.22 38.04
N PRO A 297 -13.91 -2.91 38.16
CA PRO A 297 -14.86 -2.42 39.13
C PRO A 297 -16.23 -2.20 38.47
N GLY A 298 -17.27 -2.78 39.06
CA GLY A 298 -18.66 -2.57 38.64
C GLY A 298 -19.21 -1.22 39.07
N ASN A 299 -19.97 -0.54 38.20
CA ASN A 299 -21.42 -0.35 38.35
C ASN A 299 -21.99 0.63 37.29
N ASN A 300 -23.16 0.25 36.77
CA ASN A 300 -24.34 1.03 36.38
C ASN A 300 -24.19 2.42 35.75
N LEU A 301 -24.36 2.50 34.43
CA LEU A 301 -24.95 3.66 33.74
C LEU A 301 -25.80 3.18 32.55
N THR A 302 -27.12 3.42 32.63
CA THR A 302 -28.09 3.24 31.54
C THR A 302 -27.91 4.33 30.48
N ASN A 303 -27.57 3.96 29.24
CA ASN A 303 -27.53 4.89 28.10
C ASN A 303 -28.70 4.62 27.15
N ASN A 304 -29.68 5.53 27.14
CA ASN A 304 -30.77 5.59 26.15
C ASN A 304 -30.27 6.17 24.83
N VAL A 305 -29.62 5.35 23.99
CA VAL A 305 -29.44 5.63 22.56
C VAL A 305 -30.17 4.53 21.79
N LYS A 306 -31.34 4.84 21.24
CA LYS A 306 -32.03 3.98 20.29
C LYS A 306 -31.28 4.07 18.96
N LEU A 307 -30.56 3.01 18.62
CA LEU A 307 -30.14 2.74 17.26
C LEU A 307 -31.34 2.12 16.55
N ASP A 308 -31.95 2.84 15.62
CA ASP A 308 -32.96 2.23 14.74
C ASP A 308 -32.26 1.28 13.78
N ILE A 309 -32.28 0.00 14.13
CA ILE A 309 -31.90 -1.10 13.25
C ILE A 309 -33.04 -1.23 12.24
N PRO A 310 -32.78 -1.14 10.91
CA PRO A 310 -33.79 -1.47 9.91
C PRO A 310 -34.26 -2.91 10.16
N GLN A 311 -35.56 -3.10 10.43
CA GLN A 311 -36.12 -4.43 10.60
C GLN A 311 -35.87 -5.24 9.33
N PHE A 312 -35.07 -6.29 9.45
CA PHE A 312 -34.91 -7.28 8.41
C PHE A 312 -36.27 -7.94 8.19
N ASN A 313 -36.88 -7.72 7.03
CA ASN A 313 -38.12 -8.37 6.66
C ASN A 313 -37.80 -9.66 5.88
N PRO A 314 -37.91 -10.85 6.49
CA PRO A 314 -37.57 -12.12 5.85
C PRO A 314 -38.54 -12.50 4.71
N SER A 315 -39.63 -11.75 4.51
CA SER A 315 -40.60 -12.01 3.45
C SER A 315 -40.21 -11.49 2.05
N ARG A 316 -39.02 -10.88 1.89
CA ARG A 316 -38.52 -10.37 0.58
C ARG A 316 -37.34 -11.13 -0.01
N SER A 317 -36.91 -12.26 0.57
CA SER A 317 -35.95 -13.16 -0.09
C SER A 317 -36.69 -14.28 -0.84
N ALA A 318 -37.34 -13.93 -1.94
CA ALA A 318 -37.54 -14.88 -3.02
C ALA A 318 -36.40 -14.63 -4.02
N SER A 319 -35.31 -15.36 -3.89
CA SER A 319 -34.43 -15.57 -5.06
C SER A 319 -35.32 -16.19 -6.15
N PRO A 320 -35.40 -15.63 -7.37
CA PRO A 320 -36.06 -16.35 -8.45
C PRO A 320 -35.29 -17.66 -8.64
N MET A 321 -36.00 -18.79 -8.53
CA MET A 321 -35.45 -20.07 -8.98
C MET A 321 -35.14 -19.92 -10.47
N LEU A 322 -33.87 -20.11 -10.83
CA LEU A 322 -33.46 -20.25 -12.21
C LEU A 322 -34.09 -21.55 -12.75
N GLU A 323 -35.13 -21.43 -13.57
CA GLU A 323 -35.63 -22.53 -14.39
C GLU A 323 -34.52 -22.97 -15.37
N ALA A 324 -34.36 -24.29 -15.52
CA ALA A 324 -33.44 -24.86 -16.47
C ALA A 324 -33.85 -24.47 -17.91
N MET A 325 -32.87 -24.03 -18.71
CA MET A 325 -33.05 -23.67 -20.13
C MET A 325 -33.24 -24.92 -21.03
N SER A 326 -34.25 -25.73 -20.75
CA SER A 326 -34.58 -26.91 -21.57
C SER A 326 -36.07 -27.07 -21.85
N ALA A 327 -36.91 -26.07 -21.56
CA ALA A 327 -38.36 -26.16 -21.76
C ALA A 327 -38.95 -24.90 -22.38
N ARG A 328 -38.54 -24.55 -23.61
CA ARG A 328 -39.29 -23.62 -24.49
C ARG A 328 -39.02 -23.90 -25.97
N ILE A 329 -39.35 -25.10 -26.46
CA ILE A 329 -39.78 -25.28 -27.86
C ILE A 329 -40.82 -26.41 -27.86
N THR A 330 -42.09 -26.05 -27.84
CA THR A 330 -43.18 -26.92 -28.32
C THR A 330 -43.87 -26.18 -29.45
N ASP A 331 -43.52 -26.66 -30.64
CA ASP A 331 -44.33 -26.86 -31.84
C ASP A 331 -45.68 -26.14 -31.94
N ASP A 332 -45.81 -25.31 -32.98
CA ASP A 332 -47.05 -25.10 -33.74
C ASP A 332 -46.71 -24.57 -35.14
N GLY A 333 -46.89 -25.41 -36.16
CA GLY A 333 -47.58 -25.01 -37.39
C GLY A 333 -46.78 -24.56 -38.62
N ASP A 334 -46.44 -25.55 -39.45
CA ASP A 334 -46.65 -25.61 -40.92
C ASP A 334 -45.79 -24.75 -41.88
N GLY A 335 -45.20 -25.42 -42.89
CA GLY A 335 -44.38 -24.77 -43.92
C GLY A 335 -43.42 -25.74 -44.63
N THR A 336 -43.96 -26.47 -45.59
CA THR A 336 -43.33 -27.53 -46.38
C THR A 336 -42.16 -27.05 -47.27
N THR A 337 -41.18 -27.96 -47.46
CA THR A 337 -40.45 -28.31 -48.71
C THR A 337 -38.97 -27.87 -48.91
N ILE A 338 -38.15 -28.89 -49.26
CA ILE A 338 -37.03 -28.96 -50.24
C ILE A 338 -35.58 -29.15 -49.72
N TYR A 339 -35.17 -30.43 -49.75
CA TYR A 339 -33.94 -31.06 -50.31
C TYR A 339 -32.52 -30.79 -49.74
N ARG A 340 -31.93 -31.93 -49.33
CA ARG A 340 -30.70 -32.60 -49.84
C ARG A 340 -29.47 -32.69 -48.92
N ASN A 341 -29.17 -33.96 -48.60
CA ASN A 341 -27.88 -34.54 -48.22
C ASN A 341 -26.68 -33.94 -48.97
N VAL A 342 -25.58 -33.78 -48.24
CA VAL A 342 -24.23 -34.14 -48.69
C VAL A 342 -23.42 -34.63 -47.50
N ASP A 343 -22.90 -35.85 -47.68
CA ASP A 343 -22.06 -36.62 -46.77
C ASP A 343 -20.67 -36.00 -46.52
N ALA A 344 -20.12 -36.38 -45.37
CA ALA A 344 -18.72 -36.75 -45.08
C ALA A 344 -17.58 -35.77 -45.45
N LEU A 345 -16.68 -35.51 -44.48
CA LEU A 345 -15.33 -36.10 -44.46
C LEU A 345 -14.53 -35.66 -43.21
N GLU A 346 -13.68 -36.58 -42.77
CA GLU A 346 -12.95 -36.70 -41.51
C GLU A 346 -11.77 -35.73 -41.29
N GLU A 347 -11.35 -35.63 -40.02
CA GLU A 347 -10.07 -35.06 -39.54
C GLU A 347 -8.82 -35.76 -40.12
N PRO A 348 -7.65 -35.10 -40.03
CA PRO A 348 -6.44 -35.84 -39.68
C PRO A 348 -5.58 -35.23 -38.56
N GLN A 349 -4.94 -36.16 -37.85
CA GLN A 349 -4.07 -36.03 -36.68
C GLN A 349 -2.67 -35.43 -36.97
N LEU A 350 -2.06 -34.98 -35.87
CA LEU A 350 -0.66 -34.61 -35.63
C LEU A 350 0.40 -35.46 -36.36
N LEU A 351 1.47 -34.79 -36.82
CA LEU A 351 2.82 -35.37 -36.80
C LEU A 351 3.91 -34.31 -36.56
N ALA A 352 4.86 -34.67 -35.71
CA ALA A 352 6.02 -33.88 -35.28
C ALA A 352 7.11 -33.79 -36.37
N MET A 353 7.88 -32.68 -36.40
CA MET A 353 9.25 -32.69 -36.89
C MET A 353 10.13 -31.67 -36.16
N SER A 354 11.27 -32.17 -35.66
CA SER A 354 12.40 -31.39 -35.16
C SER A 354 13.20 -30.81 -36.32
N ALA A 355 13.86 -29.66 -36.11
CA ALA A 355 15.05 -29.30 -36.87
C ALA A 355 16.01 -28.44 -36.04
N ARG A 356 17.23 -28.97 -35.82
CA ARG A 356 18.45 -28.20 -35.54
C ARG A 356 18.98 -27.66 -36.87
N VAL A 357 19.52 -26.44 -36.91
CA VAL A 357 20.68 -26.09 -37.77
C VAL A 357 21.51 -24.96 -37.10
N SER A 358 22.83 -25.23 -37.04
CA SER A 358 24.03 -24.37 -36.90
C SER A 358 24.10 -23.26 -35.86
#